data_AF-A0A8D1HTA0-F1
#
_entry.id   AF-A0A8D1HTA0-F1
#
_cell.length_a   1.000
_cell.length_b   1.000
_cell.length_c   1.000
_cell.angle_alpha   90.00
_cell.angle_beta   90.00
_cell.angle_gamma   90.00
#
_symmetry.space_group_name_H-M   'P 1'
#
loop_
_entity.id
_entity.type
_entity.pdbx_description
1 polymer ?
#
loop_
_entity_poly.entity_id
_entity_poly.type
_entity_poly.pdbx_seq_one_letter_code
_entity_poly.pdbx_strand_id
1 'polypeptide(L)'
;MSSNVPADMINLRLILVSGKTKEFLFSPNDSASDIAKHVYDNWPMDWEEEQVSSPNILRLIYQGRFLHGNVTLGALKLPFGKTTVMHLVARETLPEPNSQGKPCTGDVSPLSHRDRRSEMAWCFLDILREREFS
;
A
#
# COMPACT_ATOMS: atom_id res chain seq x y z
N MET A 1 -26.17 0.46 -1.65
CA MET A 1 -26.21 0.43 -3.13
C MET A 1 -25.15 -0.56 -3.56
N SER A 2 -25.54 -1.66 -4.22
CA SER A 2 -24.59 -2.71 -4.60
C SER A 2 -23.67 -2.18 -5.70
N SER A 3 -22.42 -1.88 -5.37
CA SER A 3 -21.38 -1.54 -6.34
C SER A 3 -21.27 -2.71 -7.33
N ASN A 4 -21.90 -2.57 -8.51
CA ASN A 4 -21.90 -3.61 -9.53
C ASN A 4 -20.54 -3.59 -10.23
N VAL A 5 -19.55 -4.23 -9.60
CA VAL A 5 -18.22 -4.39 -10.18
C VAL A 5 -18.37 -5.34 -11.36
N PRO A 6 -18.11 -4.89 -12.60
CA PRO A 6 -18.23 -5.76 -13.76
C PRO A 6 -17.29 -6.95 -13.60
N ALA A 7 -17.74 -8.13 -14.01
CA ALA A 7 -17.01 -9.39 -13.82
C ALA A 7 -15.66 -9.46 -14.55
N ASP A 8 -15.37 -8.50 -15.43
CA ASP A 8 -14.11 -8.36 -16.16
C ASP A 8 -13.12 -7.40 -15.47
N MET A 9 -13.58 -6.63 -14.48
CA MET A 9 -12.76 -5.65 -13.76
C MET A 9 -12.54 -6.04 -12.31
N ILE A 10 -11.55 -5.38 -11.70
CA ILE A 10 -11.15 -5.54 -10.31
C ILE A 10 -11.39 -4.20 -9.62
N ASN A 11 -12.25 -4.20 -8.61
CA ASN A 11 -12.42 -3.01 -7.78
C ASN A 11 -11.30 -2.99 -6.73
N LEU A 12 -10.40 -2.02 -6.83
CA LEU A 12 -9.35 -1.80 -5.85
C LEU A 12 -9.78 -0.71 -4.87
N ARG A 13 -9.89 -1.09 -3.61
CA ARG A 13 -10.02 -0.16 -2.52
C ARG A 13 -8.64 0.21 -2.02
N LEU A 14 -8.17 1.38 -2.42
CA LEU A 14 -6.90 1.95 -2.01
C LEU A 14 -7.07 2.67 -0.69
N ILE A 15 -6.20 2.37 0.27
CA ILE A 15 -6.16 2.99 1.59
C ILE A 15 -4.89 3.81 1.70
N LEU A 16 -5.03 5.11 1.89
CA LEU A 16 -3.94 6.04 2.13
C LEU A 16 -3.47 5.96 3.58
N VAL A 17 -2.21 6.29 3.81
CA VAL A 17 -1.55 6.35 5.13
C VAL A 17 -2.29 7.17 6.18
N SER A 18 -3.06 8.14 5.71
CA SER A 18 -3.84 9.06 6.53
C SER A 18 -5.14 8.44 7.05
N GLY A 19 -5.52 7.24 6.59
CA GLY A 19 -6.80 6.58 6.90
C GLY A 19 -7.88 6.83 5.85
N LYS A 20 -7.50 7.37 4.68
CA LYS A 20 -8.46 7.70 3.61
C LYS A 20 -8.61 6.52 2.67
N THR A 21 -9.85 6.09 2.43
CA THR A 21 -10.12 4.97 1.52
C THR A 21 -10.80 5.47 0.23
N LYS A 22 -10.37 4.95 -0.92
CA LYS A 22 -10.96 5.26 -2.22
C LYS A 22 -11.01 4.03 -3.09
N GLU A 23 -12.15 3.83 -3.71
CA GLU A 23 -12.39 2.71 -4.62
C GLU A 23 -12.15 3.15 -6.06
N PHE A 24 -11.39 2.34 -6.78
CA PHE A 24 -11.08 2.54 -8.19
C PHE A 24 -11.28 1.22 -8.94
N LEU A 25 -11.78 1.31 -10.17
CA LEU A 25 -11.94 0.15 -11.04
C LEU A 25 -10.72 0.03 -11.94
N PHE A 26 -10.01 -1.09 -11.83
CA PHE A 26 -8.85 -1.38 -12.65
C PHE A 26 -9.03 -2.70 -13.40
N SER A 27 -8.33 -2.82 -14.51
CA SER A 27 -8.27 -4.03 -15.32
C SER A 27 -7.17 -4.96 -14.80
N PRO A 28 -7.31 -6.29 -14.93
CA PRO A 28 -6.27 -7.24 -14.55
C PRO A 28 -4.93 -7.04 -15.28
N ASN A 29 -4.96 -6.36 -16.42
CA ASN A 29 -3.80 -6.00 -17.23
C ASN A 29 -3.04 -4.79 -16.66
N ASP A 30 -3.67 -4.02 -15.76
CA ASP A 30 -3.05 -2.85 -15.15
C ASP A 30 -1.96 -3.26 -14.17
N SER A 31 -0.87 -2.49 -14.22
CA SER A 31 0.32 -2.68 -13.40
C SER A 31 0.26 -1.80 -12.16
N ALA A 32 0.96 -2.16 -11.08
CA ALA A 32 1.06 -1.32 -9.89
C ALA A 32 1.59 0.10 -10.20
N SER A 33 2.48 0.26 -11.20
CA SER A 33 2.91 1.58 -11.69
C SER A 33 1.76 2.36 -12.32
N ASP A 34 0.92 1.68 -13.09
CA ASP A 34 -0.20 2.31 -13.79
C ASP A 34 -1.25 2.77 -12.78
N ILE A 35 -1.56 1.92 -11.80
CA ILE A 35 -2.43 2.26 -10.66
C ILE A 35 -1.88 3.46 -9.90
N ALA A 36 -0.59 3.45 -9.54
CA ALA A 36 0.04 4.58 -8.86
C ALA A 36 -0.08 5.88 -9.65
N LYS A 37 0.16 5.82 -10.97
CA LYS A 37 0.03 6.96 -11.87
C LYS A 37 -1.43 7.42 -12.01
N HIS A 38 -2.36 6.49 -12.13
CA HIS A 38 -3.79 6.79 -12.23
C HIS A 38 -4.31 7.48 -10.99
N VAL A 39 -3.88 7.02 -9.81
CA VAL A 39 -4.23 7.65 -8.54
C VAL A 39 -3.60 9.03 -8.42
N TYR A 40 -2.33 9.17 -8.85
CA TYR A 40 -1.64 10.45 -8.91
C TYR A 40 -2.37 11.47 -9.80
N ASP A 41 -2.91 11.03 -10.93
CA ASP A 41 -3.66 11.88 -11.87
C ASP A 41 -5.09 12.17 -11.36
N ASN A 42 -5.75 11.17 -10.80
CA ASN A 42 -7.10 11.27 -10.23
C ASN A 42 -7.07 11.55 -8.72
N TRP A 43 -6.05 12.30 -8.28
CA TRP A 43 -5.85 12.60 -6.87
C TRP A 43 -7.03 13.43 -6.39
N PRO A 44 -7.89 12.90 -5.51
CA PRO A 44 -9.05 13.64 -5.06
C PRO A 44 -8.58 14.84 -4.23
N MET A 45 -9.33 15.95 -4.28
CA MET A 45 -9.04 17.15 -3.47
C MET A 45 -8.94 16.84 -1.97
N ASP A 46 -9.67 15.83 -1.50
CA ASP A 46 -9.56 15.36 -0.11
C ASP A 46 -8.13 14.89 0.21
N TRP A 47 -7.36 14.40 -0.76
CA TRP A 47 -6.00 13.92 -0.56
C TRP A 47 -4.94 14.99 -0.86
N GLU A 48 -5.31 16.19 -1.27
CA GLU A 48 -4.41 17.24 -1.77
C GLU A 48 -3.28 17.59 -0.80
N GLU A 49 -3.53 17.54 0.51
CA GLU A 49 -2.51 17.75 1.56
C GLU A 49 -1.38 16.70 1.54
N GLU A 50 -1.64 15.50 1.02
CA GLU A 50 -0.70 14.38 0.91
C GLU A 50 -0.24 14.19 -0.55
N GLN A 51 -0.47 15.19 -1.42
CA GLN A 51 -0.08 15.12 -2.82
C GLN A 51 1.45 15.00 -2.92
N VAL A 52 1.89 13.81 -3.31
CA VAL A 52 3.30 13.50 -3.49
C VAL A 52 3.89 14.28 -4.67
N SER A 53 5.21 14.50 -4.66
CA SER A 53 5.90 15.12 -5.80
C SER A 53 6.12 14.16 -6.97
N SER A 54 5.92 12.84 -6.80
CA SER A 54 6.19 11.85 -7.86
C SER A 54 5.41 10.54 -7.68
N PRO A 55 4.83 9.97 -8.75
CA PRO A 55 4.20 8.65 -8.70
C PRO A 55 5.20 7.53 -8.38
N ASN A 56 6.51 7.77 -8.59
CA ASN A 56 7.57 6.81 -8.27
C ASN A 56 7.78 6.61 -6.76
N ILE A 57 7.34 7.56 -5.92
CA ILE A 57 7.39 7.38 -4.47
C ILE A 57 6.16 6.65 -3.93
N LEU A 58 5.11 6.48 -4.74
CA LEU A 58 3.96 5.67 -4.36
C LEU A 58 4.30 4.18 -4.40
N ARG A 59 3.98 3.48 -3.31
CA ARG A 59 4.15 2.05 -3.16
C ARG A 59 2.83 1.43 -2.77
N LEU A 60 2.45 0.39 -3.50
CA LEU A 60 1.27 -0.39 -3.19
C LEU A 60 1.68 -1.53 -2.25
N ILE A 61 0.85 -1.82 -1.25
CA ILE A 61 1.03 -2.94 -0.33
C ILE A 61 -0.21 -3.81 -0.39
N TYR A 62 -0.01 -5.10 -0.61
CA TYR A 62 -1.06 -6.11 -0.66
C TYR A 62 -0.70 -7.29 0.26
N GLN A 63 -1.55 -7.60 1.23
CA GLN A 63 -1.34 -8.68 2.22
C GLN A 63 0.03 -8.62 2.93
N GLY A 64 0.50 -7.42 3.29
CA GLY A 64 1.82 -7.22 3.92
C GLY A 64 3.00 -7.37 2.96
N ARG A 65 2.76 -7.36 1.64
CA ARG A 65 3.81 -7.39 0.61
C ARG A 65 3.75 -6.13 -0.22
N PHE A 66 4.88 -5.43 -0.31
CA PHE A 66 5.02 -4.33 -1.24
C PHE A 66 4.96 -4.85 -2.68
N LEU A 67 4.03 -4.32 -3.46
CA LEU A 67 3.91 -4.56 -4.88
C LEU A 67 4.89 -3.64 -5.63
N HIS A 68 5.68 -4.25 -6.51
CA HIS A 68 6.56 -3.50 -7.39
C HIS A 68 5.75 -2.99 -8.59
N GLY A 69 6.12 -1.81 -9.13
CA GLY A 69 5.43 -1.18 -10.24
C GLY A 69 5.23 -2.05 -11.49
N ASN A 70 6.10 -3.07 -11.66
CA ASN A 70 6.07 -4.03 -12.76
C ASN A 70 5.12 -5.24 -12.52
N VAL A 71 4.50 -5.36 -11.35
CA VAL A 71 3.57 -6.44 -11.02
C VAL A 71 2.17 -6.04 -11.45
N THR A 72 1.49 -6.91 -12.21
CA THR A 72 0.10 -6.71 -12.65
C THR A 72 -0.90 -7.32 -11.68
N LEU A 73 -2.13 -6.82 -11.69
CA LEU A 73 -3.21 -7.36 -10.87
C LEU A 73 -3.52 -8.84 -11.19
N GLY A 74 -3.42 -9.21 -12.47
CA GLY A 74 -3.52 -10.59 -12.91
C GLY A 74 -2.42 -11.49 -12.31
N ALA A 75 -1.18 -10.99 -12.17
CA ALA A 75 -0.09 -11.76 -11.57
C ALA A 75 -0.31 -12.05 -10.08
N LEU A 76 -1.09 -11.22 -9.40
CA LEU A 76 -1.47 -11.40 -8.00
C LEU A 76 -2.66 -12.35 -7.79
N LYS A 77 -3.21 -12.91 -8.88
CA LYS A 77 -4.37 -13.80 -8.87
C LYS A 77 -5.56 -13.21 -8.09
N LEU A 78 -5.82 -11.92 -8.29
CA LEU A 78 -6.98 -11.27 -7.69
C LEU A 78 -8.27 -11.78 -8.33
N PRO A 79 -9.31 -12.09 -7.55
CA PRO A 79 -10.59 -12.52 -8.09
C PRO A 79 -11.31 -11.37 -8.79
N PHE A 80 -11.67 -11.55 -10.06
CA PHE A 80 -12.46 -10.60 -10.83
C PHE A 80 -13.86 -10.40 -10.23
N GLY A 81 -14.43 -9.21 -10.40
CA GLY A 81 -15.74 -8.87 -9.85
C GLY A 81 -15.79 -8.77 -8.33
N LYS A 82 -14.64 -8.77 -7.64
CA LYS A 82 -14.53 -8.56 -6.19
C LYS A 82 -13.76 -7.30 -5.85
N THR A 83 -14.06 -6.75 -4.68
CA THR A 83 -13.31 -5.66 -4.08
C THR A 83 -12.07 -6.20 -3.39
N THR A 84 -10.90 -5.76 -3.84
CA THR A 84 -9.60 -6.06 -3.24
C THR A 84 -9.09 -4.82 -2.53
N VAL A 85 -8.68 -4.97 -1.28
CA VAL A 85 -8.08 -3.88 -0.51
C VAL A 85 -6.57 -3.85 -0.75
N MET A 86 -6.05 -2.68 -1.10
CA MET A 86 -4.62 -2.41 -1.19
C MET A 86 -4.29 -1.13 -0.43
N HIS A 87 -3.10 -1.06 0.14
CA HIS A 87 -2.65 0.15 0.81
C HIS A 87 -1.73 0.90 -0.14
N LEU A 88 -1.98 2.20 -0.31
CA LEU A 88 -1.14 3.10 -1.08
C LEU A 88 -0.35 3.95 -0.09
N VAL A 89 0.97 3.81 -0.11
CA VAL A 89 1.87 4.55 0.78
C VAL A 89 2.85 5.38 -0.03
N ALA A 90 3.19 6.57 0.46
CA ALA A 90 4.23 7.39 -0.13
C ALA A 90 5.57 7.07 0.55
N ARG A 91 6.66 7.02 -0.22
CA ARG A 91 8.01 6.76 0.32
C ARG A 91 8.47 7.82 1.33
N GLU A 92 7.93 9.03 1.27
CA GLU A 92 8.21 10.06 2.29
C GLU A 92 7.51 9.76 3.63
N THR A 93 6.34 9.12 3.58
CA THR A 93 5.56 8.73 4.76
C THR A 93 6.01 7.40 5.36
N LEU A 94 6.94 6.72 4.68
CA LEU A 94 7.66 5.60 5.25
C LEU A 94 8.70 6.18 6.22
N PRO A 95 8.62 5.91 7.53
CA PRO A 95 9.66 6.31 8.45
C PRO A 95 11.00 5.75 7.94
N GLU A 96 12.06 6.56 8.00
CA GLU A 96 13.39 6.13 7.60
C GLU A 96 13.67 4.76 8.26
N PRO A 97 14.16 3.76 7.50
CA PRO A 97 14.57 2.50 8.10
C PRO A 97 15.66 2.85 9.08
N ASN A 98 15.31 2.81 10.37
CA ASN A 98 16.11 3.28 11.49
C ASN A 98 17.62 3.13 11.19
N SER A 99 18.22 4.20 10.71
CA SER A 99 19.67 4.33 10.58
C SER A 99 20.19 5.25 11.68
N GLN A 100 19.34 5.60 12.67
CA GLN A 100 19.75 6.32 13.86
C GLN A 100 20.13 5.35 14.99
N GLY A 101 21.30 4.75 14.80
CA GLY A 101 22.35 4.88 15.81
C GLY A 101 22.45 3.82 16.91
N LYS A 102 23.72 3.48 17.17
CA LYS A 102 24.34 2.87 18.36
C LYS A 102 23.87 1.46 18.76
N PRO A 103 24.71 0.41 18.59
CA PRO A 103 24.61 -0.74 19.46
C PRO A 103 25.01 -0.28 20.87
N CYS A 104 24.02 0.05 21.69
CA CYS A 104 24.20 0.01 23.13
C CYS A 104 24.43 -1.46 23.49
N THR A 105 25.67 -1.74 23.90
CA THR A 105 26.13 -2.99 24.48
C THR A 105 25.16 -3.50 25.55
N GLY A 106 24.76 -4.77 25.44
CA GLY A 106 24.12 -5.51 26.53
C GLY A 106 22.99 -6.43 26.07
N ASP A 107 23.36 -7.66 25.75
CA ASP A 107 22.66 -8.92 26.09
C ASP A 107 21.13 -9.02 25.86
N VAL A 108 20.73 -9.79 24.82
CA VAL A 108 19.86 -10.99 24.92
C VAL A 108 19.30 -11.43 23.55
N SER A 109 19.62 -12.67 23.21
CA SER A 109 18.91 -13.64 22.33
C SER A 109 18.88 -13.47 20.80
N PRO A 110 19.44 -14.45 20.06
CA PRO A 110 19.22 -14.64 18.64
C PRO A 110 18.00 -15.53 18.38
N LEU A 111 16.84 -14.97 18.03
CA LEU A 111 15.76 -15.76 17.44
C LEU A 111 15.21 -15.09 16.18
N SER A 112 15.33 -15.82 15.07
CA SER A 112 14.73 -15.56 13.76
C SER A 112 15.11 -14.23 13.08
N HIS A 113 16.24 -14.29 12.38
CA HIS A 113 16.51 -13.44 11.22
C HIS A 113 15.54 -13.83 10.10
N ARG A 114 14.27 -13.43 10.23
CA ARG A 114 13.22 -13.68 9.25
C ARG A 114 12.73 -12.35 8.72
N ASP A 115 13.40 -11.91 7.66
CA ASP A 115 12.89 -10.92 6.70
C ASP A 115 12.55 -9.53 7.26
N ARG A 116 13.59 -8.80 7.69
CA ARG A 116 13.52 -7.38 8.12
C ARG A 116 12.98 -6.42 7.04
N ARG A 117 12.74 -6.91 5.81
CA ARG A 117 12.15 -6.12 4.71
C ARG A 117 10.61 -6.15 4.71
N SER A 118 9.99 -7.17 5.31
CA SER A 118 8.53 -7.31 5.40
C SER A 118 7.95 -6.71 6.70
N GLU A 119 8.77 -6.53 7.73
CA GLU A 119 8.35 -5.93 9.02
C GLU A 119 7.82 -4.48 8.86
N MET A 120 8.35 -3.75 7.87
CA MET A 120 7.89 -2.39 7.54
C MET A 120 6.43 -2.34 7.08
N ALA A 121 5.97 -3.34 6.33
CA ALA A 121 4.58 -3.38 5.85
C ALA A 121 3.60 -3.72 6.98
N TRP A 122 4.01 -4.60 7.89
CA TRP A 122 3.18 -5.03 9.03
C TRP A 122 3.10 -3.98 10.12
N CYS A 123 4.23 -3.33 10.45
CA CYS A 123 4.25 -2.23 11.43
C CYS A 123 3.40 -1.05 10.94
N PHE A 124 3.47 -0.75 9.64
CA PHE A 124 2.64 0.27 9.04
C PHE A 124 1.15 -0.07 9.03
N LEU A 125 0.80 -1.33 8.75
CA LEU A 125 -0.58 -1.81 8.81
C LEU A 125 -1.14 -1.77 10.23
N ASP A 126 -0.29 -1.99 11.24
CA ASP A 126 -0.67 -1.89 12.66
C ASP A 126 -1.00 -0.43 13.04
N ILE A 127 -0.17 0.53 12.61
CA ILE A 127 -0.39 1.96 12.83
C ILE A 127 -1.69 2.44 12.17
N LEU A 128 -2.01 1.96 10.96
CA LEU A 128 -3.30 2.29 10.33
C LEU A 128 -4.48 1.62 11.04
N ARG A 129 -4.32 0.39 11.49
CA ARG A 129 -5.36 -0.33 12.22
C ARG A 129 -5.72 0.37 13.53
N GLU A 130 -4.74 0.95 14.23
CA GLU A 130 -5.00 1.77 15.42
C GLU A 130 -5.72 3.08 15.07
N ARG A 131 -5.51 3.65 13.87
CA ARG A 131 -6.13 4.91 13.46
C ARG A 131 -7.54 4.77 12.85
N GLU A 132 -7.89 3.63 12.25
CA GLU A 132 -9.24 3.38 11.73
C GLU A 132 -10.28 3.01 12.81
N PHE A 133 -9.88 2.78 14.06
CA PHE A 133 -10.76 2.33 15.15
C PHE A 133 -10.97 3.36 16.29
N SER A 134 -10.52 4.61 16.13
CA SER A 134 -10.72 5.70 17.11
C SER A 134 -11.80 6.70 16.71
#